data_AF-A0A921QEN3-F1
#
_entry.id   AF-A0A921QEN3-F1
#
_cell.length_a   1.000
_cell.length_b   1.000
_cell.length_c   1.000
_cell.angle_alpha   90.00
_cell.angle_beta   90.00
_cell.angle_gamma   90.00
#
_symmetry.space_group_name_H-M   'P 1'
#
loop_
_entity.id
_entity.type
_entity.pdbx_description
1 polymer ?
#
loop_
_entity_poly.entity_id
_entity_poly.type
_entity_poly.pdbx_seq_one_letter_code
_entity_poly.pdbx_strand_id
1 'polypeptide(L)'
;MLLVFRNKVHIVKAGLLMKLPQLTDDKDLSRSQELALLLLSISSLANTDFPLSTTELLPFLVATLTAADVPSDTKLPCLAALRNLSTKLEHARDVVSSGAVRALLSLSLSLDRKTSEAALCILGELAAASAAARKAMEEEGEGEAAPRAVLEAMTRHESARCQEHATYLAMVLAHGSRALRRRMRQLGVVQALLEVSLLGSPLAQRRAAKILQWFKEEGPQQSRIRAHSGPRMEGDGGGTSCPDDEDDVAGEDGGDWRRDTAVGKIVRQSLDRNMKCILRRATASVDLTNVMLLVTSSSSKSLPC
;
A
#
# COMPACT_ATOMS: atom_id res chain seq x y z
N MET A 1 -29.39 -16.03 8.43
CA MET A 1 -28.95 -14.66 8.09
C MET A 1 -30.00 -13.60 8.45
N LEU A 2 -31.26 -13.74 8.02
CA LEU A 2 -32.34 -12.76 8.30
C LEU A 2 -32.66 -12.53 9.79
N LEU A 3 -32.61 -13.57 10.62
CA LEU A 3 -32.89 -13.46 12.06
C LEU A 3 -31.85 -12.59 12.78
N VAL A 4 -30.57 -12.77 12.46
CA VAL A 4 -29.46 -11.99 13.02
C VAL A 4 -29.56 -10.52 12.63
N PHE A 5 -29.94 -10.23 11.37
CA PHE A 5 -30.19 -8.86 10.92
C PHE A 5 -31.36 -8.20 11.64
N ARG A 6 -32.51 -8.89 11.75
CA ARG A 6 -33.70 -8.37 12.47
C ARG A 6 -33.37 -8.06 13.93
N ASN A 7 -32.64 -8.94 14.61
CA ASN A 7 -32.26 -8.73 16.01
C ASN A 7 -31.42 -7.45 16.19
N LYS A 8 -30.44 -7.20 15.33
CA LYS A 8 -29.62 -5.98 15.37
C LYS A 8 -30.47 -4.72 15.20
N VAL A 9 -31.40 -4.74 14.23
CA VAL A 9 -32.34 -3.63 14.00
C VAL A 9 -33.23 -3.39 15.21
N HIS A 10 -33.75 -4.45 15.83
CA HIS A 10 -34.57 -4.34 17.04
C HIS A 10 -33.78 -3.75 18.22
N ILE A 11 -32.52 -4.15 18.42
CA ILE A 11 -31.65 -3.61 19.47
C ILE A 11 -31.41 -2.11 19.27
N VAL A 12 -31.13 -1.67 18.04
CA VAL A 12 -30.95 -0.24 17.73
C VAL A 12 -32.26 0.54 17.96
N LYS A 13 -33.39 0.02 17.47
CA LYS A 13 -34.71 0.64 17.66
C LYS A 13 -35.17 0.69 19.12
N ALA A 14 -34.68 -0.21 19.97
CA ALA A 14 -34.91 -0.16 21.42
C ALA A 14 -34.12 0.96 22.13
N GLY A 15 -33.34 1.75 21.39
CA GLY A 15 -32.66 2.93 21.90
C GLY A 15 -31.26 2.65 22.47
N LEU A 16 -30.61 1.54 22.11
CA LEU A 16 -29.26 1.22 22.59
C LEU A 16 -28.29 2.39 22.36
N LEU A 17 -28.28 2.97 21.15
CA LEU A 17 -27.34 4.03 20.79
C LEU A 17 -27.53 5.28 21.66
N MET A 18 -28.78 5.64 22.00
CA MET A 18 -29.07 6.77 22.88
C MET A 18 -28.64 6.53 24.33
N LYS A 19 -28.58 5.27 24.76
CA LYS A 19 -28.14 4.87 26.10
C LYS A 19 -26.62 4.68 26.19
N LEU A 20 -25.92 4.66 25.07
CA LEU A 20 -24.48 4.42 25.01
C LEU A 20 -23.69 5.32 25.98
N PRO A 21 -23.93 6.64 26.06
CA PRO A 21 -23.17 7.51 26.97
C PRO A 21 -23.34 7.14 28.45
N GLN A 22 -24.49 6.59 28.83
CA GLN A 22 -24.78 6.15 30.20
C GLN A 22 -24.10 4.82 30.54
N LEU A 23 -23.87 3.98 29.52
CA LEU A 23 -23.21 2.67 29.67
C LEU A 23 -21.69 2.79 29.79
N THR A 24 -21.13 3.94 29.46
CA THR A 24 -19.68 4.17 29.32
C THR A 24 -19.07 4.92 30.49
N ASP A 25 -19.90 5.41 31.42
CA ASP A 25 -19.47 6.17 32.60
C ASP A 25 -18.84 5.27 33.67
N ASP A 26 -19.08 3.95 33.59
CA ASP A 26 -18.55 2.98 34.52
C ASP A 26 -17.20 2.42 34.00
N LYS A 27 -16.14 2.46 34.81
CA LYS A 27 -14.77 2.03 34.44
C LYS A 27 -14.61 0.51 34.36
N ASP A 28 -15.70 -0.22 34.14
CA ASP A 28 -15.73 -1.67 34.07
C ASP A 28 -15.21 -2.15 32.71
N LEU A 29 -13.94 -2.58 32.69
CA LEU A 29 -13.25 -3.08 31.51
C LEU A 29 -14.01 -4.25 30.83
N SER A 30 -14.60 -5.16 31.61
CA SER A 30 -15.34 -6.30 31.05
C SER A 30 -16.57 -5.84 30.27
N ARG A 31 -17.30 -4.87 30.84
CA ARG A 31 -18.47 -4.26 30.20
C ARG A 31 -18.07 -3.47 28.94
N SER A 32 -16.93 -2.81 28.96
CA SER A 32 -16.41 -2.08 27.79
C SER A 32 -16.11 -3.01 26.61
N GLN A 33 -15.60 -4.22 26.87
CA GLN A 33 -15.33 -5.23 25.84
C GLN A 33 -16.63 -5.79 25.25
N GLU A 34 -17.59 -6.16 26.10
CA GLU A 34 -18.91 -6.63 25.64
C GLU A 34 -19.63 -5.58 24.80
N LEU A 35 -19.55 -4.32 25.23
CA LEU A 35 -20.10 -3.19 24.48
C LEU A 35 -19.39 -3.03 23.13
N ALA A 36 -18.06 -3.11 23.08
CA ALA A 36 -17.30 -3.04 21.83
C ALA A 36 -17.69 -4.16 20.84
N LEU A 37 -17.91 -5.38 21.32
CA LEU A 37 -18.39 -6.51 20.51
C LEU A 37 -19.82 -6.31 20.01
N LEU A 38 -20.72 -5.81 20.86
CA LEU A 38 -22.09 -5.46 20.47
C LEU A 38 -22.09 -4.38 19.39
N LEU A 39 -21.27 -3.35 19.54
CA LEU A 39 -21.16 -2.27 18.57
C LEU A 39 -20.51 -2.70 17.27
N LEU A 40 -19.53 -3.60 17.29
CA LEU A 40 -19.04 -4.27 16.09
C LEU A 40 -20.19 -4.98 15.38
N SER A 41 -21.00 -5.74 16.11
CA SER A 41 -22.16 -6.45 15.54
C SER A 41 -23.17 -5.48 14.90
N ILE A 42 -23.47 -4.35 15.54
CA ILE A 42 -24.39 -3.32 15.06
C ILE A 42 -23.81 -2.54 13.87
N SER A 43 -22.52 -2.23 13.88
CA SER A 43 -21.86 -1.47 12.80
C SER A 43 -22.02 -2.12 11.43
N SER A 44 -22.19 -3.44 11.37
CA SER A 44 -22.47 -4.15 10.11
C SER A 44 -23.78 -3.71 9.44
N LEU A 45 -24.71 -3.09 10.17
CA LEU A 45 -25.92 -2.48 9.61
C LEU A 45 -25.59 -1.30 8.69
N ALA A 46 -24.45 -0.64 8.87
CA ALA A 46 -23.97 0.41 7.98
C ALA A 46 -23.79 -0.10 6.54
N ASN A 47 -23.56 -1.40 6.34
CA ASN A 47 -23.47 -2.03 5.02
C ASN A 47 -24.83 -2.41 4.42
N THR A 48 -25.94 -1.93 4.97
CA THR A 48 -27.32 -2.25 4.53
C THR A 48 -28.13 -0.96 4.34
N ASP A 49 -29.37 -1.06 3.86
CA ASP A 49 -30.25 0.11 3.69
C ASP A 49 -30.87 0.62 5.01
N PHE A 50 -30.49 0.02 6.14
CA PHE A 50 -30.94 0.48 7.44
C PHE A 50 -30.30 1.84 7.78
N PRO A 51 -31.09 2.87 8.16
CA PRO A 51 -30.58 4.20 8.49
C PRO A 51 -29.93 4.19 9.88
N LEU A 52 -28.68 3.75 9.95
CA LEU A 52 -27.90 3.71 11.18
C LEU A 52 -27.36 5.11 11.53
N SER A 53 -27.77 5.65 12.67
CA SER A 53 -27.13 6.86 13.22
C SER A 53 -25.73 6.52 13.72
N THR A 54 -24.74 7.28 13.24
CA THR A 54 -23.33 7.18 13.66
C THR A 54 -22.99 8.17 14.78
N THR A 55 -23.87 9.15 15.05
CA THR A 55 -23.67 10.27 15.96
C THR A 55 -23.31 9.83 17.38
N GLU A 56 -24.02 8.84 17.92
CA GLU A 56 -23.80 8.32 19.27
C GLU A 56 -22.72 7.23 19.29
N LEU A 57 -22.52 6.56 18.15
CA LEU A 57 -21.60 5.44 18.02
C LEU A 57 -20.14 5.88 17.94
N LEU A 58 -19.85 6.86 17.09
CA LEU A 58 -18.48 7.32 16.83
C LEU A 58 -17.77 7.89 18.07
N PRO A 59 -18.40 8.71 18.93
CA PRO A 59 -17.74 9.22 20.14
C PRO A 59 -17.23 8.10 21.05
N PHE A 60 -18.02 7.04 21.28
CA PHE A 60 -17.56 5.90 22.08
C PHE A 60 -16.41 5.15 21.42
N LEU A 61 -16.51 4.87 20.12
CA LEU A 61 -15.47 4.16 19.39
C LEU A 61 -14.15 4.95 19.46
N VAL A 62 -14.20 6.26 19.19
CA VAL A 62 -13.02 7.13 19.23
C VAL A 62 -12.44 7.20 20.65
N ALA A 63 -13.28 7.42 21.67
CA ALA A 63 -12.84 7.47 23.07
C ALA A 63 -12.11 6.19 23.48
N THR A 64 -12.70 5.03 23.18
CA THR A 64 -12.14 3.70 23.49
C THR A 64 -10.78 3.47 22.79
N LEU A 65 -10.65 3.94 21.55
CA LEU A 65 -9.40 3.81 20.78
C LEU A 65 -8.30 4.76 21.26
N THR A 66 -8.67 5.93 21.80
CA THR A 66 -7.71 6.90 22.36
C THR A 66 -7.28 6.59 23.80
N ALA A 67 -8.05 5.80 24.54
CA ALA A 67 -7.75 5.47 25.92
C ALA A 67 -6.49 4.59 26.04
N ALA A 68 -5.57 4.97 26.92
CA ALA A 68 -4.28 4.30 27.08
C ALA A 68 -4.39 2.95 27.80
N ASP A 69 -5.30 2.86 28.77
CA ASP A 69 -5.55 1.72 29.65
C ASP A 69 -6.47 0.65 29.05
N VAL A 70 -7.08 0.93 27.89
CA VAL A 70 -7.95 -0.04 27.22
C VAL A 70 -7.11 -1.10 26.48
N PRO A 71 -7.34 -2.40 26.75
CA PRO A 71 -6.59 -3.50 26.15
C PRO A 71 -6.92 -3.68 24.66
N SER A 72 -6.00 -4.32 23.94
CA SER A 72 -6.15 -4.60 22.50
C SER A 72 -7.41 -5.41 22.18
N ASP A 73 -7.83 -6.33 23.06
CA ASP A 73 -9.04 -7.13 22.89
C ASP A 73 -10.34 -6.31 22.87
N THR A 74 -10.32 -5.10 23.45
CA THR A 74 -11.44 -4.14 23.36
C THR A 74 -11.26 -3.18 22.17
N LYS A 75 -10.03 -2.75 21.90
CA LYS A 75 -9.72 -1.87 20.74
C LYS A 75 -9.99 -2.53 19.39
N LEU A 76 -9.70 -3.83 19.25
CA LEU A 76 -9.84 -4.53 17.98
C LEU A 76 -11.30 -4.59 17.47
N PRO A 77 -12.31 -4.94 18.30
CA PRO A 77 -13.71 -4.79 17.90
C PRO A 77 -14.10 -3.36 17.53
N CYS A 78 -13.58 -2.35 18.25
CA CYS A 78 -13.82 -0.95 17.91
C CYS A 78 -13.22 -0.54 16.55
N LEU A 79 -12.00 -0.99 16.24
CA LEU A 79 -11.37 -0.77 14.93
C LEU A 79 -12.19 -1.46 13.81
N ALA A 80 -12.62 -2.70 14.04
CA ALA A 80 -13.47 -3.40 13.08
C ALA A 80 -14.84 -2.71 12.89
N ALA A 81 -15.39 -2.14 13.96
CA ALA A 81 -16.61 -1.36 13.89
C ALA A 81 -16.41 -0.08 13.06
N LEU A 82 -15.34 0.69 13.32
CA LEU A 82 -14.98 1.86 12.51
C LEU A 82 -14.78 1.50 11.04
N ARG A 83 -14.14 0.37 10.75
CA ARG A 83 -13.96 -0.11 9.38
C ARG A 83 -15.30 -0.33 8.69
N ASN A 84 -16.26 -1.00 9.34
CA ASN A 84 -17.60 -1.21 8.79
C ASN A 84 -18.34 0.11 8.53
N LEU A 85 -18.16 1.11 9.38
CA LEU A 85 -18.73 2.45 9.14
C LEU A 85 -18.02 3.19 8.01
N SER A 86 -16.74 2.89 7.75
CA SER A 86 -15.93 3.58 6.75
C SER A 86 -16.14 3.09 5.31
N THR A 87 -16.84 1.97 5.11
CA THR A 87 -17.06 1.36 3.79
C THR A 87 -17.99 2.17 2.90
N LYS A 88 -19.01 2.81 3.48
CA LYS A 88 -19.96 3.67 2.76
C LYS A 88 -19.54 5.12 2.86
N LEU A 89 -19.61 5.82 1.72
CA LEU A 89 -19.21 7.23 1.62
C LEU A 89 -20.01 8.14 2.57
N GLU A 90 -21.29 7.84 2.80
CA GLU A 90 -22.16 8.61 3.71
C GLU A 90 -21.59 8.68 5.14
N HIS A 91 -21.19 7.52 5.67
CA HIS A 91 -20.64 7.39 7.02
C HIS A 91 -19.15 7.73 7.10
N ALA A 92 -18.40 7.60 5.99
CA ALA A 92 -16.98 7.95 5.95
C ALA A 92 -16.75 9.44 6.30
N ARG A 93 -17.68 10.34 5.95
CA ARG A 93 -17.58 11.75 6.33
C ARG A 93 -17.73 11.95 7.84
N ASP A 94 -18.65 11.24 8.47
CA ASP A 94 -18.87 11.28 9.91
C ASP A 94 -17.65 10.73 10.65
N VAL A 95 -17.10 9.60 10.17
CA VAL A 95 -15.89 8.99 10.71
C VAL A 95 -14.73 9.99 10.69
N VAL A 96 -14.50 10.70 9.58
CA VAL A 96 -13.44 11.73 9.48
C VAL A 96 -13.68 12.86 10.49
N SER A 97 -14.93 13.33 10.62
CA SER A 97 -15.30 14.45 11.50
C SER A 97 -15.26 14.09 12.99
N SER A 98 -15.31 12.79 13.34
CA SER A 98 -15.32 12.31 14.72
C SER A 98 -13.97 12.34 15.44
N GLY A 99 -12.88 12.68 14.74
CA GLY A 99 -11.51 12.58 15.26
C GLY A 99 -10.91 11.18 15.13
N ALA A 100 -11.59 10.24 14.46
CA ALA A 100 -11.08 8.88 14.24
C ALA A 100 -9.73 8.86 13.51
N VAL A 101 -9.47 9.80 12.59
CA VAL A 101 -8.17 9.89 11.88
C VAL A 101 -7.01 10.04 12.86
N ARG A 102 -7.13 10.93 13.85
CA ARG A 102 -6.11 11.14 14.89
C ARG A 102 -5.92 9.87 15.74
N ALA A 103 -7.01 9.26 16.17
CA ALA A 103 -6.97 8.03 16.96
C ALA A 103 -6.27 6.88 16.21
N LEU A 104 -6.60 6.71 14.92
CA LEU A 104 -5.99 5.70 14.06
C LEU A 104 -4.50 5.98 13.80
N LEU A 105 -4.11 7.25 13.58
CA LEU A 105 -2.70 7.63 13.45
C LEU A 105 -1.91 7.31 14.72
N SER A 106 -2.46 7.63 15.89
CA SER A 106 -1.85 7.26 17.18
C SER A 106 -1.72 5.74 17.33
N LEU A 107 -2.75 4.97 16.99
CA LEU A 107 -2.73 3.51 17.10
C LEU A 107 -1.81 2.84 16.08
N SER A 108 -1.59 3.45 14.91
CA SER A 108 -0.61 2.95 13.94
C SER A 108 0.83 2.96 14.48
N LEU A 109 1.10 3.81 15.47
CA LEU A 109 2.38 3.90 16.18
C LEU A 109 2.47 2.94 17.39
N SER A 110 1.39 2.22 17.70
CA SER A 110 1.33 1.23 18.78
C SER A 110 2.35 0.10 18.60
N LEU A 111 2.91 -0.39 19.71
CA LEU A 111 3.70 -1.62 19.77
C LEU A 111 2.84 -2.89 19.60
N ASP A 112 1.54 -2.81 19.90
CA ASP A 112 0.62 -3.91 19.64
C ASP A 112 0.36 -4.02 18.13
N ARG A 113 0.98 -5.04 17.52
CA ARG A 113 0.97 -5.26 16.09
C ARG A 113 -0.43 -5.43 15.51
N LYS A 114 -1.36 -6.03 16.27
CA LYS A 114 -2.73 -6.26 15.78
C LYS A 114 -3.50 -4.94 15.65
N THR A 115 -3.43 -4.08 16.65
CA THR A 115 -4.08 -2.75 16.59
C THR A 115 -3.42 -1.83 15.57
N SER A 116 -2.08 -1.83 15.50
CA SER A 116 -1.33 -1.06 14.50
C SER A 116 -1.65 -1.49 13.07
N GLU A 117 -1.66 -2.80 12.78
CA GLU A 117 -2.04 -3.36 11.48
C GLU A 117 -3.46 -2.93 11.08
N ALA A 118 -4.42 -3.10 11.99
CA ALA A 118 -5.82 -2.73 11.74
C ALA A 118 -5.97 -1.22 11.52
N ALA A 119 -5.28 -0.38 12.30
CA ALA A 119 -5.32 1.06 12.15
C ALA A 119 -4.75 1.52 10.80
N LEU A 120 -3.60 0.99 10.37
CA LEU A 120 -3.00 1.28 9.06
C LEU A 120 -3.91 0.85 7.90
N CYS A 121 -4.58 -0.30 8.04
CA CYS A 121 -5.55 -0.78 7.07
C CYS A 121 -6.71 0.21 6.89
N ILE A 122 -7.33 0.63 7.99
CA ILE A 122 -8.47 1.55 7.98
C ILE A 122 -8.05 2.94 7.45
N LEU A 123 -6.87 3.44 7.83
CA LEU A 123 -6.33 4.69 7.29
C LEU A 123 -6.18 4.62 5.77
N GLY A 124 -5.62 3.53 5.25
CA GLY A 124 -5.47 3.33 3.81
C GLY A 124 -6.81 3.30 3.07
N GLU A 125 -7.79 2.55 3.60
CA GLU A 125 -9.14 2.46 3.04
C GLU A 125 -9.87 3.82 3.08
N LEU A 126 -9.83 4.54 4.20
CA LEU A 126 -10.40 5.88 4.34
C LEU A 126 -9.75 6.89 3.39
N ALA A 127 -8.41 6.91 3.32
CA ALA A 127 -7.68 7.80 2.44
C ALA A 127 -8.01 7.53 0.95
N ALA A 128 -8.27 6.27 0.59
CA ALA A 128 -8.63 5.91 -0.78
C ALA A 128 -10.06 6.33 -1.11
N ALA A 129 -10.99 6.14 -0.18
CA ALA A 129 -12.41 6.43 -0.36
C ALA A 129 -12.76 7.93 -0.25
N SER A 130 -12.01 8.72 0.53
CA SER A 130 -12.40 10.08 0.90
C SER A 130 -11.27 11.10 0.77
N ALA A 131 -11.51 12.16 -0.03
CA ALA A 131 -10.62 13.31 -0.09
C ALA A 131 -10.57 14.08 1.24
N ALA A 132 -11.68 14.11 1.98
CA ALA A 132 -11.74 14.72 3.31
C ALA A 132 -10.84 13.97 4.30
N ALA A 133 -10.76 12.64 4.21
CA ALA A 133 -9.84 11.84 5.03
C ALA A 133 -8.37 12.19 4.74
N ARG A 134 -8.00 12.31 3.46
CA ARG A 134 -6.63 12.74 3.09
C ARG A 134 -6.30 14.14 3.60
N LYS A 135 -7.25 15.07 3.51
CA LYS A 135 -7.09 16.42 4.03
C LYS A 135 -6.92 16.42 5.55
N ALA A 136 -7.74 15.65 6.28
CA ALA A 136 -7.58 15.49 7.72
C ALA A 136 -6.19 14.94 8.07
N MET A 137 -5.70 13.91 7.37
CA MET A 137 -4.35 13.37 7.58
C MET A 137 -3.21 14.36 7.27
N GLU A 138 -3.44 15.31 6.36
CA GLU A 138 -2.50 16.40 6.04
C GLU A 138 -2.47 17.49 7.12
N GLU A 139 -3.59 17.69 7.83
CA GLU A 139 -3.71 18.70 8.90
C GLU A 139 -3.24 18.17 10.26
N GLU A 140 -3.29 16.86 10.49
CA GLU A 140 -2.86 16.24 11.75
C GLU A 140 -1.35 16.37 12.00
N GLY A 141 -0.99 16.82 13.21
CA GLY A 141 0.39 16.92 13.69
C GLY A 141 1.30 17.73 12.75
N GLU A 142 0.85 18.91 12.33
CA GLU A 142 1.58 19.80 11.40
C GLU A 142 1.96 19.10 10.07
N GLY A 143 1.10 18.17 9.64
CA GLY A 143 1.27 17.34 8.46
C GLY A 143 2.33 16.24 8.58
N GLU A 144 2.94 16.05 9.76
CA GLU A 144 3.93 15.01 9.99
C GLU A 144 3.33 13.69 10.47
N ALA A 145 2.14 13.70 11.08
CA ALA A 145 1.58 12.52 11.76
C ALA A 145 1.42 11.32 10.80
N ALA A 146 0.81 11.53 9.63
CA ALA A 146 0.61 10.47 8.64
C ALA A 146 1.93 10.00 7.98
N PRO A 147 2.83 10.88 7.50
CA PRO A 147 4.15 10.47 7.03
C PRO A 147 4.98 9.71 8.08
N ARG A 148 4.92 10.12 9.35
CA ARG A 148 5.61 9.44 10.45
C ARG A 148 5.05 8.05 10.71
N ALA A 149 3.72 7.91 10.76
CA ALA A 149 3.04 6.62 10.86
C ALA A 149 3.47 5.65 9.74
N VAL A 150 3.52 6.15 8.51
CA VAL A 150 3.99 5.39 7.34
C VAL A 150 5.44 4.96 7.52
N LEU A 151 6.33 5.89 7.88
CA LEU A 151 7.76 5.64 8.05
C LEU A 151 7.99 4.54 9.09
N GLU A 152 7.49 4.74 10.31
CA GLU A 152 7.73 3.81 11.42
C GLU A 152 7.16 2.42 11.13
N ALA A 153 5.99 2.33 10.48
CA ALA A 153 5.40 1.05 10.14
C ALA A 153 6.14 0.31 9.01
N MET A 154 6.75 1.02 8.05
CA MET A 154 7.57 0.43 7.00
C MET A 154 8.89 -0.13 7.54
N THR A 155 9.50 0.52 8.53
CA THR A 155 10.78 0.09 9.11
C THR A 155 10.64 -1.03 10.15
N ARG A 156 9.41 -1.49 10.44
CA ARG A 156 9.16 -2.64 11.33
C ARG A 156 9.32 -3.97 10.58
N HIS A 157 10.52 -4.52 10.64
CA HIS A 157 10.86 -5.79 9.96
C HIS A 157 10.09 -7.02 10.46
N GLU A 158 9.61 -6.99 11.70
CA GLU A 158 8.86 -8.10 12.30
C GLU A 158 7.40 -8.22 11.82
N SER A 159 6.91 -7.30 10.97
CA SER A 159 5.51 -7.27 10.52
C SER A 159 5.33 -6.97 9.03
N ALA A 160 5.44 -8.00 8.20
CA ALA A 160 5.18 -7.90 6.76
C ALA A 160 3.81 -7.27 6.43
N ARG A 161 2.78 -7.59 7.23
CA ARG A 161 1.43 -7.01 7.03
C ARG A 161 1.37 -5.52 7.36
N CYS A 162 2.06 -5.06 8.42
CA CYS A 162 2.13 -3.62 8.69
C CYS A 162 2.85 -2.90 7.55
N GLN A 163 3.95 -3.46 7.01
CA GLN A 163 4.64 -2.90 5.84
C GLN A 163 3.73 -2.83 4.61
N GLU A 164 2.92 -3.86 4.34
CA GLU A 164 1.96 -3.86 3.22
C GLU A 164 0.87 -2.79 3.34
N HIS A 165 0.31 -2.61 4.55
CA HIS A 165 -0.70 -1.57 4.79
C HIS A 165 -0.09 -0.17 4.81
N ALA A 166 1.10 0.00 5.40
CA ALA A 166 1.83 1.26 5.39
C ALA A 166 2.24 1.68 3.97
N THR A 167 2.72 0.74 3.15
CA THR A 167 3.00 1.01 1.72
C THR A 167 1.75 1.34 0.93
N TYR A 168 0.61 0.70 1.23
CA TYR A 168 -0.67 1.08 0.62
C TYR A 168 -1.09 2.50 1.01
N LEU A 169 -1.05 2.84 2.30
CA LEU A 169 -1.36 4.18 2.79
C LEU A 169 -0.44 5.22 2.13
N ALA A 170 0.88 4.96 2.10
CA ALA A 170 1.84 5.82 1.42
C ALA A 170 1.50 6.02 -0.06
N MET A 171 1.07 4.95 -0.76
CA MET A 171 0.66 5.01 -2.16
C MET A 171 -0.51 5.97 -2.36
N VAL A 172 -1.54 5.84 -1.54
CA VAL A 172 -2.76 6.65 -1.63
C VAL A 172 -2.47 8.11 -1.28
N LEU A 173 -1.72 8.36 -0.20
CA LEU A 173 -1.37 9.72 0.22
C LEU A 173 -0.45 10.41 -0.78
N ALA A 174 0.59 9.70 -1.26
CA ALA A 174 1.54 10.27 -2.21
C ALA A 174 0.84 10.61 -3.52
N HIS A 175 -0.08 9.76 -4.00
CA HIS A 175 -0.86 10.07 -5.19
C HIS A 175 -1.84 11.23 -4.97
N GLY A 176 -2.54 11.23 -3.82
CA GLY A 176 -3.65 12.13 -3.53
C GLY A 176 -3.29 13.53 -3.01
N SER A 177 -2.07 13.76 -2.51
CA SER A 177 -1.61 15.08 -2.06
C SER A 177 -0.12 15.31 -2.32
N ARG A 178 0.19 16.37 -3.07
CA ARG A 178 1.57 16.82 -3.27
C ARG A 178 2.21 17.32 -1.97
N ALA A 179 1.44 17.91 -1.06
CA ALA A 179 1.97 18.40 0.22
C ALA A 179 2.41 17.23 1.10
N LEU A 180 1.55 16.22 1.28
CA LEU A 180 1.90 14.98 1.98
C LEU A 180 3.08 14.26 1.30
N ARG A 181 3.12 14.22 -0.03
CA ARG A 181 4.26 13.66 -0.77
C ARG A 181 5.58 14.40 -0.44
N ARG A 182 5.59 15.74 -0.45
CA ARG A 182 6.77 16.51 -0.04
C ARG A 182 7.15 16.23 1.42
N ARG A 183 6.18 16.14 2.32
CA ARG A 183 6.41 15.88 3.74
C ARG A 183 6.99 14.48 3.98
N MET A 184 6.47 13.47 3.28
CA MET A 184 7.04 12.11 3.26
C MET A 184 8.50 12.11 2.79
N ARG A 185 8.86 12.92 1.78
CA ARG A 185 10.27 13.06 1.36
C ARG A 185 11.14 13.62 2.48
N GLN A 186 10.69 14.69 3.13
CA GLN A 186 11.45 15.37 4.18
C GLN A 186 11.70 14.47 5.39
N LEU A 187 10.72 13.63 5.74
CA LEU A 187 10.81 12.71 6.88
C LEU A 187 11.53 11.39 6.55
N GLY A 188 12.06 11.22 5.33
CA GLY A 188 12.85 10.03 4.98
C GLY A 188 12.04 8.80 4.58
N VAL A 189 10.76 8.94 4.21
CA VAL A 189 9.93 7.82 3.71
C VAL A 189 10.52 7.22 2.43
N VAL A 190 11.26 7.99 1.63
CA VAL A 190 11.93 7.50 0.42
C VAL A 190 12.96 6.41 0.76
N GLN A 191 13.70 6.55 1.86
CA GLN A 191 14.68 5.55 2.30
C GLN A 191 13.99 4.26 2.73
N ALA A 192 12.92 4.37 3.52
CA ALA A 192 12.12 3.21 3.91
C ALA A 192 11.46 2.51 2.69
N LEU A 193 11.01 3.27 1.69
CA LEU A 193 10.49 2.70 0.45
C LEU A 193 11.55 1.95 -0.36
N LEU A 194 12.80 2.43 -0.40
CA LEU A 194 13.90 1.71 -1.04
C LEU A 194 14.15 0.38 -0.35
N GLU A 195 14.21 0.38 0.97
CA GLU A 195 14.37 -0.84 1.76
C GLU A 195 13.21 -1.83 1.55
N VAL A 196 11.96 -1.36 1.64
CA VAL A 196 10.77 -2.20 1.40
C VAL A 196 10.73 -2.71 -0.05
N SER A 197 11.24 -1.95 -1.02
CA SER A 197 11.33 -2.41 -2.42
C SER A 197 12.30 -3.57 -2.64
N LEU A 198 13.27 -3.76 -1.73
CA LEU A 198 14.26 -4.82 -1.77
C LEU A 198 13.89 -6.00 -0.87
N LEU A 199 13.40 -5.73 0.33
CA LEU A 199 13.24 -6.70 1.41
C LEU A 199 11.78 -6.96 1.81
N GLY A 200 10.83 -6.16 1.33
CA GLY A 200 9.42 -6.30 1.67
C GLY A 200 8.75 -7.51 1.02
N SER A 201 7.48 -7.72 1.33
CA SER A 201 6.67 -8.74 0.64
C SER A 201 6.51 -8.43 -0.86
N PRO A 202 6.19 -9.42 -1.71
CA PRO A 202 5.99 -9.17 -3.15
C PRO A 202 4.93 -8.10 -3.47
N LEU A 203 3.95 -7.90 -2.59
CA LEU A 203 2.93 -6.85 -2.73
C LEU A 203 3.49 -5.48 -2.34
N ALA A 204 4.17 -5.40 -1.19
CA ALA A 204 4.80 -4.19 -0.70
C ALA A 204 5.90 -3.69 -1.66
N GLN A 205 6.71 -4.60 -2.22
CA GLN A 205 7.77 -4.29 -3.18
C GLN A 205 7.22 -3.61 -4.44
N ARG A 206 6.17 -4.17 -5.04
CA ARG A 206 5.54 -3.58 -6.25
C ARG A 206 4.98 -2.20 -5.98
N ARG A 207 4.31 -2.00 -4.84
CA ARG A 207 3.80 -0.70 -4.41
C ARG A 207 4.94 0.28 -4.18
N ALA A 208 5.97 -0.11 -3.44
CA ALA A 208 7.13 0.74 -3.15
C ALA A 208 7.86 1.18 -4.43
N ALA A 209 8.12 0.25 -5.36
CA ALA A 209 8.71 0.56 -6.65
C ALA A 209 7.86 1.57 -7.45
N LYS A 210 6.53 1.46 -7.41
CA LYS A 210 5.65 2.42 -8.08
C LYS A 210 5.69 3.80 -7.43
N ILE A 211 5.68 3.86 -6.10
CA ILE A 211 5.72 5.11 -5.35
C ILE A 211 7.03 5.87 -5.61
N LEU A 212 8.17 5.15 -5.63
CA LEU A 212 9.48 5.73 -5.90
C LEU A 212 9.57 6.43 -7.27
N GLN A 213 8.81 5.98 -8.27
CA GLN A 213 8.71 6.68 -9.57
C GLN A 213 8.12 8.08 -9.41
N TRP A 214 7.07 8.24 -8.59
CA TRP A 214 6.45 9.54 -8.32
C TRP A 214 7.39 10.50 -7.57
N PHE A 215 8.24 9.97 -6.68
CA PHE A 215 9.26 10.78 -6.00
C PHE A 215 10.41 11.17 -6.94
N LYS A 216 10.70 10.39 -7.99
CA LYS A 216 11.71 10.74 -9.01
C LYS A 216 11.24 11.90 -9.89
N GLU A 217 9.99 11.88 -10.33
CA GLU A 217 9.38 12.91 -11.20
C GLU A 217 9.37 14.32 -10.58
N GLU A 218 9.42 14.42 -9.25
CA GLU A 218 9.45 15.69 -8.51
C GLU A 218 10.86 16.11 -8.04
N GLY A 219 11.91 15.41 -8.46
CA GLY A 219 13.28 15.79 -8.13
C GLY A 219 13.70 17.13 -8.74
N PRO A 220 14.73 17.81 -8.16
CA PRO A 220 15.25 19.09 -8.68
C PRO A 220 15.64 19.04 -10.17
N GLN A 221 16.05 17.87 -10.67
CA GLN A 221 16.53 17.64 -12.04
C GLN A 221 15.48 17.87 -13.14
N GLN A 222 14.18 17.69 -12.90
CA GLN A 222 13.18 17.81 -13.99
C GLN A 222 12.87 19.27 -14.33
N SER A 223 13.02 20.20 -13.39
CA SER A 223 12.82 21.64 -13.64
C SER A 223 13.91 22.26 -14.52
N ARG A 224 15.04 21.56 -14.72
CA ARG A 224 16.21 22.04 -15.48
C ARG A 224 16.54 21.26 -16.74
N ILE A 225 15.84 20.15 -17.02
CA ILE A 225 16.14 19.29 -18.18
C ILE A 225 14.90 19.19 -19.08
N ARG A 226 14.52 20.33 -19.66
CA ARG A 226 14.13 20.39 -21.07
C ARG A 226 15.30 21.04 -21.84
N ALA A 227 16.50 20.50 -21.65
CA ALA A 227 17.62 20.82 -22.50
C ALA A 227 17.40 20.05 -23.80
N HIS A 228 17.12 20.79 -24.87
CA HIS A 228 17.10 20.30 -26.23
C HIS A 228 18.50 19.80 -26.59
N SER A 229 18.79 18.52 -26.34
CA SER A 229 19.98 17.87 -26.88
C SER A 229 19.73 17.47 -28.33
N GLY A 230 19.76 18.47 -29.22
CA GLY A 230 20.13 18.27 -30.61
C GLY A 230 21.62 18.58 -30.76
N PRO A 231 22.38 17.87 -31.60
CA PRO A 231 23.79 18.15 -31.78
C PRO A 231 23.94 19.50 -32.49
N ARG A 232 24.46 20.50 -31.79
CA ARG A 232 24.95 21.73 -32.39
C ARG A 232 26.42 21.49 -32.70
N MET A 233 26.73 21.25 -33.96
CA MET A 233 28.10 21.21 -34.47
C MET A 233 28.69 22.61 -34.32
N GLU A 234 29.78 22.74 -33.56
CA GLU A 234 30.70 23.87 -33.68
C GLU A 234 31.46 23.67 -34.99
N GLY A 235 31.29 24.62 -35.91
CA GLY A 235 32.10 24.76 -37.11
C GLY A 235 32.74 26.14 -37.08
N ASP A 236 33.97 26.21 -36.59
CA ASP A 236 34.93 27.24 -36.97
C ASP A 236 35.59 26.80 -38.29
N GLY A 237 35.68 27.71 -39.25
CA GLY A 237 36.21 27.41 -40.57
C GLY A 237 35.68 28.35 -41.64
N GLY A 238 36.29 29.54 -41.72
CA GLY A 238 36.20 30.39 -42.90
C GLY A 238 36.73 29.64 -44.13
N GLY A 239 35.94 29.65 -45.21
CA GLY A 239 36.28 28.97 -46.45
C GLY A 239 35.27 29.28 -47.53
N THR A 240 35.72 30.07 -48.50
CA THR A 240 35.02 30.63 -49.65
C THR A 240 34.53 29.57 -50.65
N SER A 241 33.32 29.80 -51.17
CA SER A 241 32.75 29.43 -52.49
C SER A 241 32.68 27.97 -52.97
N CYS A 242 31.46 27.60 -53.40
CA CYS A 242 31.09 26.48 -54.29
C CYS A 242 31.76 26.61 -55.69
N PRO A 243 31.74 25.59 -56.58
CA PRO A 243 30.50 25.15 -57.25
C PRO A 243 30.35 23.64 -57.54
N ASP A 244 29.08 23.27 -57.79
CA ASP A 244 28.52 22.32 -58.76
C ASP A 244 29.12 20.90 -58.92
N ASP A 245 28.26 19.88 -58.82
CA ASP A 245 27.99 18.96 -59.93
C ASP A 245 26.76 18.08 -59.58
N GLU A 246 25.80 18.09 -60.50
CA GLU A 246 24.70 17.15 -60.61
C GLU A 246 25.27 15.78 -61.02
N ASP A 247 24.75 14.68 -60.48
CA ASP A 247 24.57 13.49 -61.31
C ASP A 247 23.60 12.47 -60.71
N ASP A 248 22.86 11.91 -61.65
CA ASP A 248 21.77 10.95 -61.60
C ASP A 248 22.02 9.66 -60.79
N VAL A 249 20.92 9.02 -60.38
CA VAL A 249 20.43 7.75 -60.95
C VAL A 249 19.53 7.03 -59.94
N ALA A 250 18.32 6.71 -60.41
CA ALA A 250 17.36 5.85 -59.75
C ALA A 250 17.90 4.42 -59.50
N GLY A 251 17.57 3.85 -58.36
CA GLY A 251 17.79 2.44 -58.06
C GLY A 251 16.91 1.98 -56.90
N GLU A 252 15.83 1.29 -57.22
CA GLU A 252 15.14 0.40 -56.29
C GLU A 252 16.13 -0.65 -55.79
N ASP A 253 16.30 -0.79 -54.47
CA ASP A 253 16.57 -2.10 -53.90
C ASP A 253 16.12 -2.21 -52.44
N GLY A 254 15.44 -3.32 -52.14
CA GLY A 254 15.02 -3.67 -50.80
C GLY A 254 16.22 -4.01 -49.94
N GLY A 255 16.64 -3.08 -49.08
CA GLY A 255 17.88 -3.20 -48.31
C GLY A 255 17.71 -3.09 -46.80
N ASP A 256 17.72 -4.26 -46.15
CA ASP A 256 18.36 -4.53 -44.86
C ASP A 256 17.77 -3.94 -43.54
N TRP A 257 16.93 -4.76 -42.89
CA TRP A 257 16.46 -4.60 -41.51
C TRP A 257 17.52 -4.91 -40.44
N ARG A 258 18.81 -4.70 -40.73
CA ARG A 258 19.90 -4.82 -39.76
C ARG A 258 20.68 -3.51 -39.64
N ARG A 259 20.07 -2.51 -39.00
CA ARG A 259 20.89 -1.51 -38.32
C ARG A 259 21.63 -2.20 -37.18
N ASP A 260 22.87 -2.54 -37.45
CA ASP A 260 23.87 -3.09 -36.53
C ASP A 260 24.29 -2.04 -35.51
N THR A 261 23.30 -1.54 -34.75
CA THR A 261 23.50 -0.63 -33.64
C THR A 261 24.13 -1.40 -32.49
N ALA A 262 25.05 -0.76 -31.76
CA ALA A 262 25.62 -1.34 -30.54
C ALA A 262 24.52 -1.84 -29.58
N VAL A 263 23.39 -1.13 -29.54
CA VAL A 263 22.20 -1.52 -28.79
C VAL A 263 21.62 -2.84 -29.29
N GLY A 264 21.50 -3.05 -30.61
CA GLY A 264 21.04 -4.31 -31.19
C GLY A 264 21.95 -5.51 -30.91
N LYS A 265 23.27 -5.29 -30.75
CA LYS A 265 24.22 -6.33 -30.31
C LYS A 265 24.05 -6.65 -28.83
N ILE A 266 23.89 -5.63 -27.99
CA ILE A 266 23.68 -5.80 -26.55
C ILE A 266 22.37 -6.54 -26.27
N VAL A 267 21.27 -6.16 -26.93
CA VAL A 267 19.97 -6.83 -26.75
C VAL A 267 20.05 -8.31 -27.14
N ARG A 268 20.69 -8.62 -28.29
CA ARG A 268 20.90 -10.02 -28.72
C ARG A 268 21.76 -10.81 -27.73
N GLN A 269 22.83 -10.21 -27.21
CA GLN A 269 23.67 -10.85 -26.19
C GLN A 269 22.91 -11.10 -24.88
N SER A 270 22.09 -10.15 -24.42
CA SER A 270 21.29 -10.31 -23.21
C SER A 270 20.25 -11.42 -23.36
N LEU A 271 19.62 -11.53 -24.54
CA LEU A 271 18.60 -12.55 -24.83
C LEU A 271 19.22 -13.96 -24.90
N ASP A 272 20.38 -14.10 -25.56
CA ASP A 272 21.13 -15.36 -25.62
C ASP A 272 21.60 -15.82 -24.23
N ARG A 273 22.09 -14.89 -23.40
CA ARG A 273 22.53 -15.19 -22.03
C ARG A 273 21.36 -15.61 -21.14
N ASN A 274 20.21 -14.97 -21.27
CA ASN A 274 19.00 -15.32 -20.54
C ASN A 274 18.50 -16.72 -20.94
N MET A 275 18.45 -17.02 -22.24
CA MET A 275 18.04 -18.33 -22.74
C MET A 275 18.98 -19.46 -22.28
N LYS A 276 20.31 -19.22 -22.28
CA LYS A 276 21.29 -20.16 -21.71
C LYS A 276 21.08 -20.41 -20.22
N CYS A 277 20.73 -19.39 -19.44
CA CYS A 277 20.42 -19.55 -18.01
C CYS A 277 19.12 -20.33 -17.78
N ILE A 278 18.09 -20.10 -18.59
CA ILE A 278 16.82 -20.85 -18.53
C ILE A 278 17.06 -22.32 -18.87
N LEU A 279 17.79 -22.61 -19.96
CA LEU A 279 18.09 -23.97 -20.38
C LEU A 279 18.90 -24.73 -19.33
N ARG A 280 19.93 -24.13 -18.72
CA ARG A 280 20.68 -24.77 -17.63
C ARG A 280 19.81 -25.11 -16.42
N ARG A 281 18.85 -24.24 -16.08
CA ARG A 281 17.89 -24.50 -14.98
C ARG A 281 16.91 -25.62 -15.34
N ALA A 282 16.44 -25.65 -16.58
CA ALA A 282 15.58 -26.70 -17.07
C ALA A 282 16.32 -28.05 -17.07
N THR A 283 17.54 -28.13 -17.59
CA THR A 283 18.32 -29.38 -17.61
C THR A 283 18.75 -29.84 -16.22
N ALA A 284 19.09 -28.91 -15.31
CA ALA A 284 19.38 -29.26 -13.91
C ALA A 284 18.15 -29.86 -13.18
N SER A 285 16.93 -29.54 -13.61
CA SER A 285 15.71 -30.14 -13.06
C SER A 285 15.44 -31.55 -13.58
N VAL A 286 15.95 -31.90 -14.78
CA VAL A 286 15.80 -33.24 -15.37
C VAL A 286 16.80 -34.24 -14.75
N ASP A 287 17.98 -33.77 -14.33
CA ASP A 287 18.96 -34.63 -13.64
C ASP A 287 18.47 -35.09 -12.24
N LEU A 288 17.69 -34.26 -11.53
CA LEU A 288 17.12 -34.63 -10.23
C LEU A 288 16.01 -35.68 -10.33
N THR A 289 15.27 -35.71 -11.44
CA THR A 289 14.22 -36.73 -11.66
C THR A 289 14.80 -38.12 -11.93
N ASN A 290 16.01 -38.21 -12.50
CA ASN A 290 16.68 -39.50 -12.72
C ASN A 290 17.30 -40.07 -11.43
N VAL A 291 17.75 -39.21 -10.50
CA VAL A 291 18.27 -39.65 -9.20
C VAL A 291 17.15 -40.16 -8.28
N MET A 292 15.94 -39.57 -8.36
CA MET A 292 14.82 -39.96 -7.51
C MET A 292 14.17 -41.29 -7.92
N LEU A 293 14.30 -41.71 -9.19
CA LEU A 293 13.82 -43.02 -9.67
C LEU A 293 14.74 -44.20 -9.29
N LEU A 294 16.00 -43.94 -8.93
CA LEU A 294 16.94 -44.98 -8.50
C LEU A 294 16.82 -45.34 -7.01
N VAL A 295 16.27 -44.45 -6.17
CA VAL A 295 16.20 -44.65 -4.71
C VAL A 295 14.94 -45.41 -4.26
N THR A 296 13.92 -45.56 -5.10
CA THR A 296 12.67 -46.27 -4.76
C THR A 296 12.66 -47.75 -5.13
N SER A 297 13.78 -48.31 -5.59
CA SER A 297 13.87 -49.69 -6.08
C SER A 297 14.84 -50.55 -5.26
N SER A 298 14.58 -50.76 -3.98
CA SER A 298 15.08 -51.97 -3.31
C SER A 298 14.17 -52.37 -2.14
N SER A 299 13.31 -53.33 -2.44
CA SER A 299 12.48 -54.07 -1.50
C SER A 299 13.25 -55.32 -1.05
N SER A 300 13.18 -55.68 0.24
CA SER A 300 12.69 -57.00 0.70
C SER A 300 13.26 -57.45 2.06
N LYS A 301 12.33 -57.63 3.01
CA LYS A 301 12.14 -58.79 3.92
C LYS A 301 13.36 -59.50 4.54
N SER A 302 13.40 -59.55 5.88
CA SER A 302 13.16 -60.79 6.67
C SER A 302 13.25 -60.56 8.21
N LEU A 303 12.30 -61.16 8.94
CA LEU A 303 12.33 -61.52 10.39
C LEU A 303 13.44 -62.58 10.65
N PRO A 304 13.92 -62.93 11.87
CA PRO A 304 13.23 -63.12 13.19
C PRO A 304 13.98 -62.43 14.39
N CYS A 305 13.57 -62.43 15.66
CA CYS A 305 12.88 -63.38 16.55
C CYS A 305 11.88 -62.67 17.48
#